data_AF-A0A7W0D281-F1
#
_entry.id   AF-A0A7W0D281-F1
#
_cell.length_a   1.000
_cell.length_b   1.000
_cell.length_c   1.000
_cell.angle_alpha   90.00
_cell.angle_beta   90.00
_cell.angle_gamma   90.00
#
_symmetry.space_group_name_H-M   'P 1'
#
loop_
_entity.id
_entity.type
_entity.pdbx_description
1 polymer ?
#
loop_
_entity_poly.entity_id
_entity_poly.type
_entity_poly.pdbx_seq_one_letter_code
_entity_poly.pdbx_strand_id
1 'polypeptide(L)'
;MKQLLAFVLLVTMLCWFMFAPVYKHVIIVRQAVLQKEVDYLLEIGANGRHGYIDQSMIQESRNRMEARGFTPEELVYKIGTTTGMGGTDATSPVWRGAGLSLKLTYPYQRLFVIDRLVGITVPAETDRMGASGMKMSEYVP
;
A
#
# COMPACT_ATOMS: atom_id res chain seq x y z
N MET A 1 -26.72 32.45 26.08
CA MET A 1 -26.99 31.24 25.27
C MET A 1 -26.57 31.38 23.81
N LYS A 2 -27.00 32.41 23.07
CA LYS A 2 -26.63 32.64 21.64
C LYS A 2 -25.12 32.71 21.37
N GLN A 3 -24.37 33.40 22.25
CA GLN A 3 -22.90 33.52 22.14
C GLN A 3 -22.18 32.18 22.35
N LEU A 4 -22.67 31.36 23.28
CA LEU A 4 -22.11 30.04 23.57
C LEU A 4 -22.33 29.09 22.38
N LEU A 5 -23.52 29.14 21.76
CA LEU A 5 -23.81 28.40 20.54
C LEU A 5 -22.91 28.83 19.38
N ALA A 6 -22.78 30.14 19.15
CA ALA A 6 -21.92 30.69 18.11
C ALA A 6 -20.44 30.29 18.31
N PHE A 7 -19.97 30.31 19.55
CA PHE A 7 -18.62 29.88 19.90
C PHE A 7 -18.39 28.39 19.59
N VAL A 8 -19.31 27.51 19.99
CA VAL A 8 -19.20 26.07 19.71
C VAL A 8 -19.22 25.78 18.21
N LEU A 9 -20.09 26.44 17.44
CA LEU A 9 -20.13 26.30 15.97
C LEU A 9 -18.84 26.80 15.31
N LEU A 10 -18.29 27.92 15.78
CA LEU A 10 -17.03 28.46 15.27
C LEU A 10 -15.85 27.51 15.53
N VAL A 11 -15.72 27.02 16.77
CA VAL A 11 -14.64 26.12 17.17
C VAL A 11 -14.70 24.80 16.43
N THR A 12 -15.91 24.24 16.24
CA THR A 12 -16.08 23.00 15.46
C THR A 12 -15.73 23.18 13.98
N MET A 13 -16.12 24.29 13.35
CA MET A 13 -15.68 24.61 11.97
C MET A 13 -14.16 24.82 11.87
N LEU A 14 -13.55 25.54 12.81
CA LEU A 14 -12.10 25.77 12.84
C LEU A 14 -11.34 24.44 12.96
N CYS A 15 -11.79 23.57 13.87
CA CYS A 15 -11.21 22.25 14.06
C CYS A 15 -11.32 21.43 12.77
N TRP A 16 -12.50 21.43 12.13
CA TRP A 16 -12.71 20.78 10.85
C TRP A 16 -11.76 21.30 9.76
N PHE A 17 -11.65 22.62 9.59
CA PHE A 17 -10.78 23.22 8.58
C PHE A 17 -9.30 22.87 8.78
N MET A 18 -8.85 22.75 10.03
CA MET A 18 -7.46 22.43 10.33
C MET A 18 -7.12 20.95 10.04
N PHE A 19 -8.07 20.03 10.27
CA PHE A 19 -7.84 18.59 10.12
C PHE A 19 -8.28 18.01 8.78
N ALA A 20 -9.18 18.68 8.05
CA ALA A 20 -9.69 18.20 6.77
C ALA A 20 -8.60 18.00 5.69
N PRO A 21 -7.56 18.84 5.59
CA PRO A 21 -6.47 18.60 4.64
C PRO A 21 -5.61 17.39 5.05
N VAL A 22 -5.41 17.17 6.35
CA VAL A 22 -4.40 16.23 6.87
C VAL A 22 -4.73 14.79 6.49
N TYR A 23 -5.98 14.34 6.63
CA TYR A 23 -6.32 12.93 6.34
C TYR A 23 -6.15 12.56 4.85
N LYS A 24 -6.43 13.51 3.93
CA LYS A 24 -6.19 13.29 2.50
C LYS A 24 -4.70 13.08 2.20
N HIS A 25 -3.83 13.82 2.88
CA HIS A 25 -2.38 13.63 2.77
C HIS A 25 -1.96 12.27 3.32
N VAL A 26 -2.56 11.80 4.42
CA VAL A 26 -2.29 10.46 4.96
C VAL A 26 -2.60 9.37 3.93
N ILE A 27 -3.74 9.46 3.22
CA ILE A 27 -4.12 8.50 2.18
C ILE A 27 -3.09 8.51 1.04
N ILE A 28 -2.73 9.69 0.55
CA ILE A 28 -1.76 9.85 -0.54
C ILE A 28 -0.40 9.28 -0.13
N VAL A 29 0.06 9.58 1.09
CA VAL A 29 1.33 9.07 1.62
C VAL A 29 1.28 7.55 1.77
N ARG A 30 0.20 6.97 2.29
CA ARG A 30 0.06 5.50 2.40
C ARG A 30 0.13 4.84 1.02
N GLN A 31 -0.56 5.38 0.03
CA GLN A 31 -0.52 4.88 -1.34
C GLN A 31 0.90 4.99 -1.95
N ALA A 32 1.58 6.12 -1.74
CA ALA A 32 2.94 6.32 -2.21
C ALA A 32 3.93 5.36 -1.54
N VAL A 33 3.77 5.09 -0.24
CA VAL A 33 4.58 4.12 0.50
C VAL A 33 4.36 2.70 -0.03
N LEU A 34 3.11 2.31 -0.30
CA LEU A 34 2.80 1.01 -0.91
C LEU A 34 3.47 0.87 -2.28
N GLN A 35 3.38 1.89 -3.14
CA GLN A 35 4.02 1.87 -4.46
C GLN A 35 5.53 1.76 -4.35
N LYS A 36 6.15 2.59 -3.49
CA LYS A 36 7.60 2.53 -3.23
C LYS A 36 8.06 1.15 -2.78
N GLU A 37 7.27 0.48 -1.93
CA GLU A 37 7.61 -0.85 -1.44
C GLU A 37 7.47 -1.92 -2.52
N VAL A 38 6.46 -1.82 -3.38
CA VAL A 38 6.31 -2.69 -4.56
C VAL A 38 7.51 -2.53 -5.50
N ASP A 39 7.88 -1.29 -5.82
CA ASP A 39 8.99 -1.00 -6.71
C ASP A 39 10.31 -1.52 -6.13
N TYR A 40 10.52 -1.34 -4.81
CA TYR A 40 11.70 -1.84 -4.11
C TYR A 40 11.80 -3.38 -4.14
N LEU A 41 10.71 -4.08 -3.85
CA LEU A 41 10.69 -5.55 -3.88
C LEU A 41 10.90 -6.09 -5.29
N LEU A 42 10.34 -5.44 -6.31
CA LEU A 42 10.59 -5.80 -7.71
C LEU A 42 12.04 -5.53 -8.10
N GLU A 43 12.65 -4.45 -7.62
CA GLU A 43 14.05 -4.13 -7.88
C GLU A 43 15.00 -5.20 -7.34
N ILE A 44 14.76 -5.68 -6.11
CA ILE A 44 15.59 -6.71 -5.48
C ILE A 44 15.25 -8.11 -5.99
N GLY A 45 13.97 -8.40 -6.18
CA GLY A 45 13.50 -9.72 -6.58
C GLY A 45 13.78 -10.02 -8.05
N ALA A 46 13.64 -9.04 -8.94
CA ALA A 46 13.89 -9.22 -10.37
C ALA A 46 15.36 -8.97 -10.77
N ASN A 47 16.28 -8.84 -9.82
CA ASN A 47 17.69 -8.59 -10.12
C ASN A 47 18.40 -9.83 -10.69
N GLY A 48 19.63 -9.64 -11.16
CA GLY A 48 20.45 -10.71 -11.76
C GLY A 48 20.77 -11.90 -10.84
N ARG A 49 20.59 -11.77 -9.52
CA ARG A 49 20.95 -12.82 -8.54
C ARG A 49 19.76 -13.66 -8.08
N HIS A 50 18.59 -13.05 -7.95
CA HIS A 50 17.41 -13.73 -7.40
C HIS A 50 16.49 -14.20 -8.52
N GLY A 51 15.83 -13.29 -9.24
CA GLY A 51 14.73 -13.67 -10.14
C GLY A 51 13.48 -14.19 -9.42
N TYR A 52 13.33 -13.94 -8.11
CA TYR A 52 12.20 -14.36 -7.29
C TYR A 52 11.99 -13.40 -6.10
N ILE A 53 10.82 -13.44 -5.48
CA ILE A 53 10.51 -12.76 -4.21
C ILE A 53 10.07 -13.81 -3.19
N ASP A 54 10.97 -14.23 -2.31
CA ASP A 54 10.68 -15.28 -1.33
C ASP A 54 10.01 -14.73 -0.05
N GLN A 55 9.72 -15.64 0.89
CA GLN A 55 9.11 -15.29 2.17
C GLN A 55 10.02 -14.42 3.07
N SER A 56 11.34 -14.53 2.94
CA SER A 56 12.27 -13.72 3.73
C SER A 56 12.20 -12.25 3.30
N MET A 57 12.17 -11.99 1.99
CA MET A 57 12.01 -10.65 1.43
C MET A 57 10.64 -10.05 1.80
N ILE A 58 9.59 -10.86 1.77
CA ILE A 58 8.25 -10.43 2.19
C ILE A 58 8.24 -10.08 3.69
N GLN A 59 8.89 -10.88 4.54
CA GLN A 59 8.96 -10.59 5.96
C GLN A 59 9.73 -9.31 6.26
N GLU A 60 10.86 -9.08 5.59
CA GLU A 60 11.59 -7.81 5.70
C GLU A 60 10.75 -6.62 5.24
N SER A 61 9.96 -6.78 4.17
CA SER A 61 9.00 -5.78 3.72
C SER A 61 7.96 -5.47 4.80
N ARG A 62 7.40 -6.49 5.44
CA ARG A 62 6.44 -6.30 6.54
C ARG A 62 7.07 -5.48 7.69
N ASN A 63 8.31 -5.77 8.07
CA ASN A 63 9.02 -5.02 9.12
C ASN A 63 9.23 -3.54 8.72
N ARG A 64 9.58 -3.26 7.46
CA ARG A 64 9.71 -1.88 6.95
C ARG A 64 8.37 -1.15 6.91
N MET A 65 7.29 -1.85 6.58
CA MET A 65 5.95 -1.30 6.53
C MET A 65 5.41 -1.01 7.93
N GLU A 66 5.70 -1.86 8.91
CA GLU A 66 5.39 -1.63 10.32
C GLU A 66 6.02 -0.35 10.84
N ALA A 67 7.30 -0.13 10.54
CA ALA A 67 8.02 1.10 10.89
C ALA A 67 7.40 2.37 10.27
N ARG A 68 6.57 2.23 9.23
CA ARG A 68 5.82 3.32 8.57
C ARG A 68 4.35 3.41 9.03
N GLY A 69 3.96 2.64 10.05
CA GLY A 69 2.63 2.69 10.66
C GLY A 69 1.57 1.83 9.96
N PHE A 70 1.98 0.79 9.24
CA PHE A 70 1.06 -0.24 8.72
C PHE A 70 0.99 -1.42 9.68
N THR A 71 -0.14 -2.11 9.71
CA THR A 71 -0.26 -3.39 10.44
C THR A 71 0.21 -4.54 9.54
N PRO A 72 1.28 -5.28 9.90
CA PRO A 72 1.85 -6.35 9.07
C PRO A 72 0.82 -7.38 8.63
N GLU A 73 -0.03 -7.84 9.53
CA GLU A 73 -1.01 -8.92 9.27
C GLU A 73 -2.07 -8.52 8.24
N GLU A 74 -2.34 -7.22 8.11
CA GLU A 74 -3.31 -6.70 7.15
C GLU A 74 -2.70 -6.52 5.76
N LEU A 75 -1.37 -6.67 5.56
CA LEU A 75 -0.75 -6.55 4.23
C LEU A 75 -0.90 -7.87 3.44
N VAL A 76 -1.41 -7.76 2.22
CA VAL A 76 -1.58 -8.91 1.33
C VAL A 76 -0.71 -8.74 0.10
N TYR A 77 0.22 -9.68 -0.10
CA TYR A 77 1.15 -9.74 -1.22
C TYR A 77 0.66 -10.81 -2.20
N LYS A 78 0.59 -10.47 -3.48
CA LYS A 78 0.34 -11.41 -4.57
C LYS A 78 1.49 -11.30 -5.56
N ILE A 79 2.30 -12.34 -5.64
CA ILE A 79 3.43 -12.43 -6.55
C ILE A 79 3.01 -13.34 -7.71
N GLY A 80 3.30 -12.93 -8.93
CA GLY A 80 3.04 -13.71 -10.12
C GLY A 80 4.15 -13.53 -11.15
N THR A 81 4.02 -14.25 -12.26
CA THR A 81 4.93 -14.12 -13.40
C THR A 81 4.13 -14.07 -14.69
N THR A 82 4.73 -13.52 -15.74
CA THR A 82 4.14 -13.50 -17.09
C THR A 82 3.99 -14.91 -17.70
N THR A 83 4.73 -15.89 -17.19
CA THR A 83 4.67 -17.28 -17.64
C THR A 83 3.64 -18.12 -16.88
N GLY A 84 2.97 -17.55 -15.87
CA GLY A 84 2.01 -18.24 -15.02
C GLY A 84 2.63 -19.12 -13.92
N MET A 85 3.96 -19.18 -13.85
CA MET A 85 4.69 -19.86 -12.77
C MET A 85 4.70 -19.01 -11.49
N GLY A 86 4.90 -19.65 -10.33
CA GLY A 86 5.07 -18.95 -9.06
C GLY A 86 6.38 -18.14 -9.04
N GLY A 87 6.31 -16.88 -8.62
CA GLY A 87 7.49 -15.99 -8.55
C GLY A 87 8.17 -15.95 -7.18
N THR A 88 7.90 -16.93 -6.31
CA THR A 88 8.33 -16.93 -4.90
C THR A 88 9.34 -18.01 -4.54
N ASP A 89 9.65 -18.90 -5.48
CA ASP A 89 10.50 -20.06 -5.25
C ASP A 89 11.94 -19.75 -5.65
N ALA A 90 12.86 -19.83 -4.68
CA ALA A 90 14.28 -19.63 -4.90
C ALA A 90 14.94 -20.75 -5.71
N THR A 91 14.34 -21.95 -5.73
CA THR A 91 14.85 -23.10 -6.49
C THR A 91 14.47 -23.04 -7.97
N SER A 92 13.48 -22.20 -8.32
CA SER A 92 12.97 -22.00 -9.67
C SER A 92 12.90 -20.51 -10.02
N PRO A 93 14.05 -19.82 -10.08
CA PRO A 93 14.10 -18.38 -10.36
C PRO A 93 13.54 -18.07 -11.75
N VAL A 94 12.92 -16.91 -11.89
CA VAL A 94 12.36 -16.43 -13.16
C VAL A 94 13.49 -15.97 -14.06
N TRP A 95 13.60 -16.57 -15.24
CA TRP A 95 14.69 -16.28 -16.17
C TRP A 95 14.56 -14.90 -16.79
N ARG A 96 15.70 -14.36 -17.22
CA ARG A 96 15.74 -13.10 -17.95
C ARG A 96 14.76 -13.07 -19.12
N GLY A 97 14.00 -11.98 -19.23
CA GLY A 97 13.00 -11.77 -20.27
C GLY A 97 11.57 -12.19 -19.88
N ALA A 98 11.39 -12.96 -18.81
CA ALA A 98 10.08 -13.15 -18.19
C ALA A 98 9.81 -12.07 -17.13
N GLY A 99 8.58 -11.53 -17.12
CA GLY A 99 8.15 -10.52 -16.15
C GLY A 99 7.77 -11.14 -14.80
N LEU A 100 8.25 -10.52 -13.72
CA LEU A 100 7.83 -10.75 -12.34
C LEU A 100 6.83 -9.65 -11.96
N SER A 101 5.66 -10.04 -11.46
CA SER A 101 4.61 -9.10 -11.04
C SER A 101 4.37 -9.19 -9.55
N LEU A 102 4.11 -8.04 -8.94
CA LEU A 102 3.79 -7.92 -7.53
C LEU A 102 2.58 -6.99 -7.37
N LYS A 103 1.60 -7.44 -6.60
CA LYS A 103 0.49 -6.64 -6.11
C LYS A 103 0.48 -6.66 -4.59
N LEU A 104 0.56 -5.48 -3.99
CA LEU A 104 0.50 -5.27 -2.54
C LEU A 104 -0.79 -4.52 -2.21
N THR A 105 -1.58 -5.01 -1.24
CA THR A 105 -2.83 -4.37 -0.84
C THR A 105 -2.98 -4.26 0.67
N TYR A 106 -3.66 -3.21 1.12
CA TYR A 106 -3.90 -2.85 2.50
C TYR A 106 -5.34 -2.30 2.66
N PRO A 107 -6.07 -2.53 3.76
CA PRO A 107 -7.43 -2.02 3.91
C PRO A 107 -7.45 -0.49 4.03
N TYR A 108 -8.52 0.15 3.53
CA TYR A 108 -8.75 1.58 3.75
C TYR A 108 -9.11 1.93 5.21
N GLN A 109 -9.47 0.91 6.01
CA GLN A 109 -9.89 1.07 7.40
C GLN A 109 -11.01 2.13 7.49
N ARG A 110 -10.84 3.15 8.35
CA ARG A 110 -11.83 4.21 8.56
C ARG A 110 -11.41 5.56 7.99
N LEU A 111 -10.44 5.59 7.07
CA LEU A 111 -9.85 6.84 6.56
C LEU A 111 -10.86 7.76 5.86
N PHE A 112 -11.90 7.20 5.23
CA PHE A 112 -12.90 7.96 4.47
C PHE A 112 -14.19 8.27 5.26
N VAL A 113 -14.29 7.87 6.54
CA VAL A 113 -15.54 8.06 7.31
C VAL A 113 -15.95 9.54 7.39
N ILE A 114 -14.96 10.43 7.42
CA ILE A 114 -15.14 11.89 7.44
C ILE A 114 -15.76 12.39 6.12
N ASP A 115 -15.39 11.82 4.98
CA ASP A 115 -15.89 12.22 3.66
C ASP A 115 -17.42 11.99 3.51
N ARG A 116 -18.02 11.12 4.34
CA ARG A 116 -19.48 10.96 4.39
C ARG A 116 -20.19 12.27 4.74
N LEU A 117 -19.56 13.13 5.54
CA LEU A 117 -20.15 14.41 5.97
C LEU A 117 -20.26 15.44 4.82
N VAL A 118 -19.55 15.22 3.72
CA VAL A 118 -19.63 16.04 2.49
C VAL A 118 -20.33 15.31 1.34
N GLY A 119 -21.06 14.23 1.64
CA GLY A 119 -21.88 13.51 0.66
C GLY A 119 -21.09 12.53 -0.24
N ILE A 120 -19.83 12.24 0.07
CA ILE A 120 -19.04 11.27 -0.67
C ILE A 120 -19.39 9.85 -0.20
N THR A 121 -19.57 8.94 -1.17
CA THR A 121 -19.75 7.51 -0.87
C THR A 121 -18.42 6.93 -0.42
N VAL A 122 -18.40 6.40 0.81
CA VAL A 122 -17.20 5.80 1.40
C VAL A 122 -16.98 4.38 0.85
N PRO A 123 -15.72 3.95 0.64
CA PRO A 123 -15.42 2.57 0.28
C PRO A 123 -15.99 1.57 1.28
N ALA A 124 -16.34 0.38 0.81
CA ALA A 124 -16.77 -0.72 1.67
C ALA A 124 -15.63 -1.17 2.60
N GLU A 125 -15.94 -1.82 3.72
CA GLU A 125 -14.91 -2.34 4.64
C GLU A 125 -13.99 -3.39 3.98
N THR A 126 -14.49 -4.05 2.93
CA THR A 126 -13.73 -5.00 2.12
C THR A 126 -12.81 -4.34 1.12
N ASP A 127 -12.95 -3.04 0.87
CA ASP A 127 -12.15 -2.33 -0.12
C ASP A 127 -10.74 -2.07 0.39
N ARG A 128 -9.78 -2.17 -0.52
CA ARG A 128 -8.36 -2.14 -0.21
C ARG A 128 -7.64 -1.16 -1.12
N MET A 129 -6.80 -0.30 -0.53
CA MET A 129 -5.78 0.39 -1.28
C MET A 129 -4.75 -0.62 -1.77
N GLY A 130 -4.14 -0.35 -2.92
CA GLY A 130 -3.17 -1.26 -3.47
C GLY A 130 -2.22 -0.60 -4.44
N ALA A 131 -1.01 -1.14 -4.48
CA ALA A 131 0.00 -0.85 -5.46
C ALA A 131 0.31 -2.11 -6.26
N SER A 132 0.69 -1.93 -7.52
CA SER A 132 1.10 -3.04 -8.36
C SER A 132 2.20 -2.60 -9.31
N GLY A 133 3.07 -3.54 -9.64
CA GLY A 133 4.14 -3.33 -10.60
C GLY A 133 4.50 -4.63 -11.30
N MET A 134 5.24 -4.48 -12.40
CA MET A 134 5.86 -5.58 -13.10
C MET A 134 7.25 -5.13 -13.53
N LYS A 135 8.24 -5.98 -13.29
CA LYS A 135 9.61 -5.78 -13.77
C LYS A 135 10.07 -7.04 -14.49
N MET A 136 10.79 -6.86 -15.60
CA MET A 136 11.43 -7.99 -16.28
C MET A 136 12.55 -8.54 -15.41
N SER A 137 12.59 -9.86 -15.23
CA SER A 137 13.70 -10.49 -14.53
C SER A 137 15.00 -10.25 -15.29
N GLU A 138 16.06 -10.01 -14.53
CA GLU A 138 17.44 -9.89 -14.99
C GLU A 138 18.26 -11.15 -14.69
N TYR A 139 17.65 -12.16 -14.05
CA TYR A 139 18.34 -13.37 -13.60
C TYR A 139 19.00 -14.14 -14.75
N VAL A 140 20.29 -14.42 -14.58
CA VAL A 140 21.10 -15.27 -15.46
C VAL A 140 21.84 -16.28 -14.58
N PRO A 141 21.74 -17.59 -14.84
CA PRO A 141 22.39 -18.63 -14.06
C PRO A 141 23.92 -18.64 -14.19
#